data_AF-R5VX20-F1
#
_entry.id   AF-R5VX20-F1
#
_cell.length_a   1.000
_cell.length_b   1.000
_cell.length_c   1.000
_cell.angle_alpha   90.00
_cell.angle_beta   90.00
_cell.angle_gamma   90.00
#
_symmetry.space_group_name_H-M   'P 1'
#
loop_
_entity.id
_entity.type
_entity.pdbx_description
1 polymer ?
#
loop_
_entity_poly.entity_id
_entity_poly.type
_entity_poly.pdbx_seq_one_letter_code
_entity_poly.pdbx_strand_id
1 'polypeptide(L)'
;MEKDVYGQENLNGCVEEGSKKVDLEKNPKGTELKVAHQREMEKHGKYVAVPGDKTHTRIFVRNGEDAEKKIASYLERINSRPQRWN
;
A
#
# COMPACT_ATOMS: atom_id res chain seq x y z
N MET A 1 -13.44 -10.96 20.06
CA MET A 1 -12.37 -10.05 20.52
C MET A 1 -11.14 -10.42 19.71
N GLU A 2 -11.00 -9.73 18.59
CA GLU A 2 -9.93 -9.92 17.61
C GLU A 2 -8.63 -9.45 18.26
N LYS A 3 -7.63 -10.33 18.36
CA LYS A 3 -6.33 -9.96 18.91
C LYS A 3 -5.51 -9.37 17.77
N ASP A 4 -5.16 -8.11 17.91
CA ASP A 4 -4.15 -7.44 17.09
C ASP A 4 -2.83 -8.23 17.16
N VAL A 5 -2.49 -8.95 16.08
CA VAL A 5 -1.19 -9.61 15.91
C VAL A 5 -0.37 -8.78 14.92
N TYR A 6 0.00 -7.57 15.33
CA TYR A 6 1.17 -6.88 14.80
C TYR A 6 2.13 -6.66 15.96
N GLY A 7 2.89 -7.70 16.27
CA GLY A 7 3.98 -7.65 17.22
C GLY A 7 5.03 -6.64 16.75
N GLN A 8 5.22 -5.59 17.54
CA GLN A 8 6.46 -4.82 17.53
C GLN A 8 7.60 -5.76 17.93
N GLU A 9 8.39 -6.21 16.95
CA GLU A 9 9.65 -6.89 17.22
C GLU A 9 10.83 -5.99 16.83
N ASN A 10 11.26 -5.22 17.84
CA ASN A 10 12.64 -4.89 18.17
C ASN A 10 13.55 -4.41 17.02
N LEU A 11 13.43 -3.13 16.69
CA LEU A 11 14.56 -2.31 16.24
C LEU A 11 15.53 -2.17 17.41
N ASN A 12 16.54 -3.04 17.53
CA ASN A 12 17.79 -2.75 18.25
C ASN A 12 18.84 -3.80 17.92
N GLY A 13 19.88 -3.41 17.17
CA GLY A 13 21.08 -4.22 17.00
C GLY A 13 21.89 -4.00 15.73
N CYS A 14 22.34 -2.77 15.44
CA CYS A 14 23.48 -2.54 14.55
C CYS A 14 24.30 -1.36 15.09
N VAL A 15 25.16 -1.64 16.07
CA VAL A 15 26.33 -0.78 16.34
C VAL A 15 27.43 -1.32 15.45
N GLU A 16 27.75 -0.63 14.36
CA GLU A 16 29.10 -0.60 13.82
C GLU A 16 29.33 0.73 13.10
N GLU A 17 30.41 1.38 13.53
CA GLU A 17 30.95 2.65 13.09
C GLU A 17 31.28 2.70 11.59
N GLY A 18 31.25 3.91 11.04
CA GLY A 18 31.67 4.24 9.67
C GLY A 18 30.49 4.35 8.71
N SER A 19 30.39 5.50 8.02
CA SER A 19 29.41 5.78 6.97
C SER A 19 29.55 4.79 5.80
N LYS A 20 29.01 3.57 5.96
CA LYS A 20 28.94 2.56 4.90
C LYS A 20 27.98 3.12 3.85
N LYS A 21 28.53 3.55 2.70
CA LYS A 21 27.74 3.91 1.52
C LYS A 21 26.76 2.76 1.25
N VAL A 22 25.46 3.05 1.21
CA VAL A 22 24.45 2.04 0.92
C VAL A 22 24.70 1.54 -0.51
N ASP A 23 24.80 0.23 -0.69
CA ASP A 23 24.94 -0.39 -2.00
C ASP A 23 23.62 -0.19 -2.76
N LEU A 24 23.63 0.67 -3.77
CA LEU A 24 22.44 1.03 -4.56
C LEU A 24 22.10 -0.03 -5.61
N GLU A 25 23.00 -0.97 -5.89
CA GLU A 25 22.77 -2.06 -6.84
C GLU A 25 22.02 -3.23 -6.21
N LYS A 26 21.91 -3.25 -4.87
CA LYS A 26 21.26 -4.32 -4.13
C LYS A 26 20.07 -3.82 -3.34
N ASN A 27 18.98 -4.56 -3.46
CA ASN A 27 17.81 -4.33 -2.61
C ASN A 27 18.17 -4.57 -1.14
N PRO A 28 17.61 -3.77 -0.21
CA PRO A 28 17.78 -4.01 1.21
C PRO A 28 17.16 -5.35 1.60
N LYS A 29 17.71 -5.97 2.65
CA LYS A 29 17.21 -7.26 3.17
C LYS A 29 15.71 -7.20 3.45
N GLY A 30 14.98 -8.23 3.03
CA GLY A 30 13.54 -8.35 3.24
C GLY A 30 12.67 -7.69 2.18
N THR A 31 13.27 -7.14 1.12
CA THR A 31 12.52 -6.63 -0.05
C THR A 31 11.74 -7.75 -0.74
N GLU A 32 12.33 -8.94 -0.84
CA GLU A 32 11.73 -10.12 -1.46
C GLU A 32 10.45 -10.54 -0.73
N LEU A 33 10.46 -10.48 0.61
CA LEU A 33 9.29 -10.78 1.44
C LEU A 33 8.14 -9.78 1.19
N LYS A 34 8.47 -8.48 1.11
CA LYS A 34 7.48 -7.43 0.78
C LYS A 34 6.89 -7.65 -0.61
N VAL A 35 7.73 -7.96 -1.60
CA VAL A 35 7.29 -8.23 -2.97
C VAL A 35 6.42 -9.49 -3.04
N ALA A 36 6.81 -10.56 -2.36
CA ALA A 36 6.04 -11.80 -2.33
C ALA A 36 4.65 -11.60 -1.69
N HIS A 37 4.61 -10.92 -0.54
CA HIS A 37 3.36 -10.61 0.15
C HIS A 37 2.45 -9.70 -0.69
N GLN A 38 3.02 -8.69 -1.36
CA GLN A 38 2.26 -7.83 -2.27
C GLN A 38 1.66 -8.64 -3.43
N ARG A 39 2.46 -9.50 -4.08
CA ARG A 39 1.97 -10.37 -5.16
C ARG A 39 0.85 -11.28 -4.70
N GLU A 40 0.92 -11.83 -3.48
CA GLU A 40 -0.12 -12.69 -2.93
C GLU A 40 -1.44 -11.94 -2.71
N MET A 41 -1.39 -10.74 -2.13
CA MET A 41 -2.57 -9.89 -1.94
C MET A 41 -3.20 -9.43 -3.27
N GLU A 42 -2.36 -9.15 -4.26
CA GLU A 42 -2.80 -8.67 -5.58
C GLU A 42 -3.29 -9.80 -6.49
N LYS A 43 -2.84 -11.04 -6.29
CA LYS A 43 -3.18 -12.21 -7.10
C LYS A 43 -4.69 -12.40 -7.27
N HIS A 44 -5.47 -12.09 -6.24
CA HIS A 44 -6.93 -12.23 -6.24
C HIS A 44 -7.64 -10.86 -6.15
N GLY A 45 -6.90 -9.77 -6.33
CA GLY A 45 -7.48 -8.42 -6.41
C GLY A 45 -8.25 -8.21 -7.71
N LYS A 46 -9.17 -7.25 -7.71
CA LYS A 46 -10.00 -6.93 -8.88
C LYS A 46 -10.12 -5.43 -9.09
N TYR A 47 -10.24 -5.04 -10.36
CA TYR A 47 -10.58 -3.67 -10.73
C TYR A 47 -12.10 -3.50 -10.72
N VAL A 48 -12.59 -2.58 -9.91
CA VAL A 48 -14.02 -2.25 -9.80
C VAL A 48 -14.25 -0.88 -10.43
N ALA A 49 -15.30 -0.77 -11.25
CA ALA A 49 -15.71 0.51 -11.82
C ALA A 49 -16.38 1.38 -10.75
N VAL A 50 -16.12 2.68 -10.77
CA VAL A 50 -16.82 3.63 -9.89
C VAL A 50 -18.24 3.82 -10.40
N PRO A 51 -19.28 3.50 -9.60
CA PRO A 51 -20.66 3.70 -10.02
C PRO A 51 -20.95 5.18 -10.24
N GLY A 52 -21.58 5.52 -11.37
CA GLY A 52 -21.92 6.89 -11.73
C GLY A 52 -20.80 7.71 -12.39
N ASP A 53 -19.61 7.13 -12.59
CA ASP A 53 -18.51 7.82 -13.25
C ASP A 53 -18.67 7.81 -14.79
N LYS A 54 -18.56 8.99 -15.40
CA LYS A 54 -18.62 9.18 -16.87
C LYS A 54 -17.29 8.83 -17.55
N THR A 55 -16.19 8.72 -16.79
CA THR A 55 -14.81 8.64 -17.30
C THR A 55 -14.20 7.24 -17.31
N HIS A 56 -14.99 6.19 -17.05
CA HIS A 56 -14.51 4.79 -16.96
C HIS A 56 -13.37 4.59 -15.94
N THR A 57 -13.31 5.36 -14.84
CA THR A 57 -12.31 5.13 -13.80
C THR A 57 -12.51 3.77 -13.15
N ARG A 58 -11.42 2.99 -13.07
CA ARG A 58 -11.39 1.70 -12.36
C ARG A 58 -10.45 1.77 -11.17
N ILE A 59 -10.93 1.32 -10.02
CA ILE A 59 -10.17 1.27 -8.77
C ILE A 59 -9.77 -0.17 -8.49
N PHE A 60 -8.49 -0.39 -8.20
CA PHE A 60 -8.02 -1.70 -7.76
C PHE A 60 -8.39 -1.95 -6.29
N VAL A 61 -9.04 -3.09 -6.04
CA VAL A 61 -9.43 -3.55 -4.70
C VAL A 61 -8.68 -4.86 -4.42
N ARG A 62 -7.92 -4.90 -3.32
CA ARG A 62 -7.19 -6.11 -2.93
C ARG A 62 -8.13 -7.20 -2.44
N ASN A 63 -7.64 -8.44 -2.42
CA ASN A 63 -8.40 -9.55 -1.86
C ASN A 63 -8.69 -9.32 -0.37
N GLY A 64 -9.95 -9.46 0.03
CA GLY A 64 -10.41 -9.21 1.40
C GLY A 64 -10.72 -7.74 1.74
N GLU A 65 -10.45 -6.79 0.84
CA GLU A 65 -10.88 -5.40 1.02
C GLU A 65 -12.32 -5.19 0.51
N ASP A 66 -13.06 -4.33 1.22
CA ASP A 66 -14.40 -3.94 0.80
C ASP A 66 -14.34 -2.91 -0.34
N ALA A 67 -15.02 -3.23 -1.44
CA ALA A 67 -14.99 -2.42 -2.65
C ALA A 67 -15.68 -1.07 -2.45
N GLU A 68 -16.80 -1.03 -1.71
CA GLU A 68 -17.56 0.20 -1.51
C GLU A 68 -16.77 1.19 -0.64
N LYS A 69 -16.12 0.73 0.42
CA LYS A 69 -15.25 1.55 1.27
C LYS A 69 -14.08 2.14 0.47
N LYS A 70 -13.47 1.36 -0.44
CA LYS A 70 -12.40 1.88 -1.31
C LYS A 70 -12.90 2.93 -2.28
N ILE A 71 -14.06 2.71 -2.90
CA ILE A 71 -14.69 3.67 -3.80
C ILE A 71 -15.04 4.96 -3.05
N ALA A 72 -15.66 4.85 -1.86
CA ALA A 72 -16.01 6.00 -1.03
C ALA A 72 -14.76 6.81 -0.63
N SER A 73 -13.71 6.13 -0.18
CA SER A 73 -12.43 6.78 0.17
C SER A 73 -11.80 7.50 -1.02
N TYR A 74 -11.88 6.91 -2.22
CA TYR A 74 -11.40 7.55 -3.46
C TYR A 74 -12.19 8.82 -3.78
N LEU A 75 -13.52 8.75 -3.70
CA LEU A 75 -14.40 9.89 -3.96
C LEU A 75 -14.17 11.03 -2.97
N GLU A 76 -14.03 10.72 -1.68
CA GLU A 76 -13.66 11.68 -0.64
C GLU A 76 -12.31 12.36 -0.97
N ARG A 77 -11.31 11.58 -1.36
CA ARG A 77 -9.98 12.09 -1.74
C ARG A 77 -9.97 12.90 -3.04
N ILE A 78 -11.00 12.80 -3.88
CA ILE A 78 -11.15 13.63 -5.08
C ILE A 78 -11.84 14.95 -4.72
N ASN A 79 -12.90 14.87 -3.92
CA ASN A 79 -13.69 16.03 -3.52
C ASN A 79 -12.94 16.95 -2.54
N SER A 80 -12.04 16.41 -1.72
CA SER A 80 -11.21 17.17 -0.77
C SER A 80 -9.90 17.70 -1.36
N ARG A 81 -9.67 17.55 -2.67
CA ARG A 81 -8.39 17.98 -3.27
C ARG A 81 -8.27 19.50 -3.21
N PRO A 82 -7.21 20.05 -2.61
CA PRO A 82 -6.95 21.48 -2.72
C PRO A 82 -6.68 21.84 -4.18
N GLN A 83 -7.26 22.95 -4.65
CA GLN A 83 -6.97 23.52 -5.96
C GLN A 83 -5.48 23.90 -5.98
N ARG A 84 -4.68 23.22 -6.80
CA ARG A 84 -3.22 23.45 -6.87
C ARG A 84 -2.80 24.48 -7.92
N TRP A 85 -3.71 24.83 -8.81
CA TRP A 85 -3.44 25.72 -9.94
C TRP A 85 -4.67 26.62 -10.16
N ASN A 86 -4.45 27.92 -10.31
CA ASN A 86 -5.48 28.92 -10.62
C ASN A 86 -5.51 29.20 -12.13
#